data_AF-A0A069A895-F1
#
_entry.id   AF-A0A069A895-F1
#
_cell.length_a   1.000
_cell.length_b   1.000
_cell.length_c   1.000
_cell.angle_alpha   90.00
_cell.angle_beta   90.00
_cell.angle_gamma   90.00
#
_symmetry.space_group_name_H-M   'P 1'
#
loop_
_entity.id
_entity.type
_entity.pdbx_description
1 polymer ?
#
loop_
_entity_poly.entity_id
_entity_poly.type
_entity_poly.pdbx_seq_one_letter_code
_entity_poly.pdbx_strand_id
1 'polypeptide(L)' 'MGILEGAAMIREIAIKIAKEKGITEQKAWPEAVKEFKEKYELVL' A
#
# COMPACT_ATOMS: atom_id res chain seq x y z
N MET A 1 15.16 4.37 -2.75
CA MET A 1 14.10 3.98 -1.81
C MET A 1 14.57 2.75 -1.06
N GLY A 2 14.72 2.85 0.26
CA GLY A 2 15.07 1.71 1.11
C GLY A 2 13.85 0.81 1.39
N ILE A 3 14.09 -0.43 1.81
CA ILE A 3 13.03 -1.41 2.12
C ILE A 3 12.04 -0.87 3.17
N LEU A 4 12.54 -0.10 4.16
CA LEU A 4 11.72 0.50 5.21
C LEU A 4 10.80 1.61 4.70
N GLU A 5 11.27 2.41 3.73
CA GLU A 5 10.47 3.48 3.12
C GLU A 5 9.36 2.89 2.23
N GLY A 6 9.66 1.81 1.50
CA GLY A 6 8.67 1.06 0.74
C GLY A 6 7.57 0.48 1.61
N ALA A 7 7.94 -0.16 2.73
CA ALA A 7 6.98 -0.73 3.67
C ALA A 7 6.08 0.35 4.32
N ALA A 8 6.64 1.52 4.63
CA ALA A 8 5.88 2.63 5.20
C ALA A 8 4.81 3.15 4.22
N MET A 9 5.15 3.29 2.93
CA MET A 9 4.19 3.77 1.93
C MET A 9 3.09 2.76 1.64
N ILE A 10 3.42 1.47 1.54
CA ILE A 10 2.41 0.40 1.41
C ILE A 10 1.45 0.43 2.61
N ARG A 11 1.97 0.65 3.82
CA ARG A 11 1.15 0.76 5.02
C ARG A 11 0.20 1.95 4.98
N GLU A 12 0.65 3.12 4.55
CA GLU A 12 -0.22 4.29 4.39
C GLU A 12 -1.35 4.03 3.39
N ILE A 13 -1.04 3.40 2.26
CA ILE A 13 -2.03 3.01 1.25
C ILE A 13 -3.02 2.00 1.87
N ALA A 14 -2.54 1.00 2.60
CA ALA A 14 -3.38 -0.01 3.24
C ALA A 14 -4.34 0.60 4.27
N ILE A 15 -3.89 1.55 5.08
CA ILE A 15 -4.74 2.26 6.05
C ILE A 15 -5.84 3.06 5.32
N LYS A 16 -5.51 3.69 4.19
CA LYS A 16 -6.48 4.45 3.40
C LYS A 16 -7.56 3.52 2.81
N ILE A 17 -7.15 2.45 2.14
CA ILE A 17 -8.06 1.45 1.56
C ILE A 17 -8.93 0.80 2.64
N ALA A 18 -8.34 0.48 3.80
CA ALA A 18 -9.04 -0.07 4.95
C ALA A 18 -10.18 0.85 5.43
N LYS A 19 -9.90 2.15 5.55
CA LYS A 19 -10.91 3.16 5.92
C LYS A 19 -12.01 3.31 4.88
N GLU A 20 -11.65 3.38 3.60
CA GLU A 20 -12.62 3.56 2.50
C GLU A 20 -13.56 2.37 2.35
N LYS A 21 -13.08 1.15 2.60
CA LYS A 21 -13.87 -0.08 2.43
C LYS A 21 -14.47 -0.61 3.73
N GLY A 22 -14.17 -0.02 4.87
CA GLY A 22 -14.59 -0.53 6.19
C GLY A 22 -14.01 -1.91 6.51
N ILE A 23 -12.79 -2.19 6.04
CA ILE A 23 -12.08 -3.46 6.28
C ILE A 23 -10.85 -3.24 7.15
N THR A 24 -10.24 -4.31 7.64
CA THR A 24 -8.99 -4.26 8.40
C THR A 24 -7.79 -3.96 7.50
N GLU A 25 -6.75 -3.31 8.03
CA GLU A 25 -5.46 -3.05 7.33
C GLU A 25 -4.90 -4.31 6.67
N GLN A 26 -4.94 -5.46 7.36
CA GLN A 26 -4.46 -6.74 6.84
C GLN A 26 -5.20 -7.20 5.58
N LYS A 27 -6.50 -6.91 5.48
CA LYS A 27 -7.32 -7.23 4.29
C LYS A 27 -7.07 -6.25 3.15
N ALA A 28 -6.68 -5.01 3.48
CA ALA A 28 -6.33 -3.99 2.49
C ALA A 28 -4.90 -4.14 1.95
N TRP A 29 -4.03 -4.90 2.63
CA TRP A 29 -2.61 -5.05 2.28
C TRP A 29 -2.37 -5.51 0.82
N PRO A 30 -3.07 -6.54 0.28
CA PRO A 30 -2.84 -6.98 -1.10
C PRO A 30 -3.14 -5.88 -2.13
N GLU A 31 -4.20 -5.09 -1.90
CA GLU A 31 -4.54 -3.97 -2.76
C GLU A 31 -3.53 -2.83 -2.63
N ALA A 32 -3.07 -2.56 -1.41
CA ALA A 32 -2.06 -1.54 -1.16
C ALA A 32 -0.71 -1.86 -1.84
N VAL A 33 -0.29 -3.13 -1.81
CA VAL A 33 0.89 -3.59 -2.55
C VAL A 33 0.68 -3.41 -4.05
N LYS A 34 -0.51 -3.72 -4.57
CA LYS A 34 -0.81 -3.55 -6.00
C LYS A 34 -0.73 -2.08 -6.42
N GLU A 35 -1.37 -1.18 -5.67
CA GLU A 35 -1.34 0.26 -5.95
C GLU A 35 0.06 0.84 -5.80
N PHE A 36 0.84 0.38 -4.82
CA PHE A 36 2.23 0.75 -4.67
C PHE A 36 3.07 0.33 -5.89
N LYS A 37 2.90 -0.91 -6.37
CA LYS A 37 3.59 -1.38 -7.58
C LYS A 37 3.21 -0.56 -8.82
N GLU A 38 1.92 -0.30 -9.02
CA GLU A 38 1.45 0.49 -10.17
C GLU A 38 1.98 1.94 -10.14
N LYS A 39 2.12 2.54 -8.95
CA LYS A 39 2.58 3.94 -8.82
C LYS A 39 4.09 4.09 -8.82
N TYR A 40 4.83 3.12 -8.28
CA TYR A 40 6.26 3.28 -7.99
C TYR A 40 7.16 2.29 -8.73
N GLU A 41 6.64 1.13 -9.15
CA GLU A 41 7.41 0.12 -9.90
C GLU A 41 7.33 0.35 -11.42
N LEU A 42 6.30 1.04 -11.93
CA LEU A 42 6.22 1.50 -13.34
C LEU A 42 7.13 2.69 -13.67
N VAL A 43 7.81 3.27 -12.68
CA VAL A 43 8.64 4.48 -12.80
C VAL A 43 10.14 4.15 -12.71
N LEU A 44 10.51 2.87 -12.62
CA LEU A 44 11.88 2.36 -12.70
C LEU A 44 12.10 1.62 -14.02
#